data_AF-A0A3N5NTU8-F1
#
_entry.id   AF-A0A3N5NTU8-F1
#
_cell.length_a   1.000
_cell.length_b   1.000
_cell.length_c   1.000
_cell.angle_alpha   90.00
_cell.angle_beta   90.00
_cell.angle_gamma   90.00
#
_symmetry.space_group_name_H-M   'P 1'
#
loop_
_entity.id
_entity.type
_entity.pdbx_description
1 polymer ?
#
loop_
_entity_poly.entity_id
_entity_poly.type
_entity_poly.pdbx_seq_one_letter_code
_entity_poly.pdbx_strand_id
1 'polypeptide(L)'
;YRTTQPNLDCTNAIIANAKEKFTKRLTAQRKGGNLPYLYTAKEEVDQAKFVADRIQELLKDGFKPSDIAVLFRAGFHSFHLETELSSRGITFVKRGGLRLIEAAHIKDLLSLLRLLINPLDRLSWSRILLLIEHLGLKSVEKIFSQLIKSEDPLECLSTYKTKAAWGETVRGLGSLLKRLHDMPEDLPDLLLQLETWYRPHLEKIHHEDYPKRLQELAHLRGLAARYDDAVSMLADLALDPPDQEDMEKEKDRLVLSTMHSAKGLEWKAVLILSLAEGRFPSPPASFRAKEIEEERRLFYVAATRAKDFLCFCYPVFISVSGTGLRPARPSRFLEEIPSDLLQLWKKEMDADEKIYQKSQYMTDVAGPSSKPSEHVQQIDFQNSPGSDQAGPGIFTPGKRVRHPIFGPGRVIRDISPKKIRVLFDVAGEKTLHLDYAKLSVIESYPGK
;
A
#
# COMPACT_ATOMS: atom_id res chain seq x y z
N TYR A 1 -9.78 -27.36 -20.21
CA TYR A 1 -8.54 -28.15 -20.18
C TYR A 1 -7.57 -27.71 -19.10
N ARG A 2 -7.30 -26.41 -18.93
CA ARG A 2 -6.27 -25.88 -18.03
C ARG A 2 -6.70 -25.75 -16.56
N THR A 3 -7.73 -24.95 -16.31
CA THR A 3 -8.17 -24.54 -14.96
C THR A 3 -9.23 -25.50 -14.43
N THR A 4 -9.24 -25.72 -13.12
CA THR A 4 -10.29 -26.49 -12.40
C THR A 4 -11.66 -25.79 -12.51
N GLN A 5 -12.74 -26.56 -12.40
CA GLN A 5 -14.10 -26.02 -12.52
C GLN A 5 -14.39 -24.90 -11.49
N PRO A 6 -14.05 -25.03 -10.18
CA PRO A 6 -14.27 -23.96 -9.21
C PRO A 6 -13.58 -22.63 -9.56
N ASN A 7 -12.31 -22.68 -9.95
CA ASN A 7 -11.57 -21.49 -10.37
C ASN A 7 -12.16 -20.89 -11.66
N LEU A 8 -12.61 -21.74 -12.59
CA LEU A 8 -13.22 -21.29 -13.84
C LEU A 8 -14.58 -20.62 -13.61
N ASP A 9 -15.41 -21.16 -12.72
CA ASP A 9 -16.69 -20.54 -12.35
C ASP A 9 -16.49 -19.15 -11.73
N CYS A 10 -15.51 -19.00 -10.83
CA CYS A 10 -15.11 -17.69 -10.32
C CYS A 10 -14.68 -16.74 -11.47
N THR A 11 -13.84 -17.18 -12.40
CA THR A 11 -13.42 -16.32 -13.53
C THR A 11 -14.56 -15.97 -14.49
N ASN A 12 -15.52 -16.89 -14.69
CA ASN A 12 -16.74 -16.63 -15.47
C ASN A 12 -17.59 -15.55 -14.77
N ALA A 13 -17.68 -15.56 -13.43
CA ALA A 13 -18.39 -14.53 -12.67
C ALA A 13 -17.72 -13.15 -12.82
N ILE A 14 -16.38 -13.08 -12.76
CA ILE A 14 -15.64 -11.82 -12.95
C ILE A 14 -15.96 -11.17 -14.31
N ILE A 15 -15.89 -11.94 -15.39
CA ILE A 15 -16.11 -11.41 -16.76
C ILE A 15 -17.60 -11.25 -17.09
N ALA A 16 -18.50 -11.90 -16.35
CA ALA A 16 -19.94 -11.76 -16.55
C ALA A 16 -20.42 -10.31 -16.33
N ASN A 17 -19.74 -9.55 -15.47
CA ASN A 17 -20.06 -8.14 -15.22
C ASN A 17 -19.42 -7.16 -16.21
N ALA A 18 -18.70 -7.64 -17.24
CA ALA A 18 -18.21 -6.80 -18.32
C ALA A 18 -19.38 -6.36 -19.23
N LYS A 19 -19.47 -5.06 -19.53
CA LYS A 19 -20.54 -4.49 -20.37
C LYS A 19 -20.47 -4.95 -21.83
N GLU A 20 -19.27 -5.03 -22.39
CA GLU A 20 -19.03 -5.47 -23.77
C GLU A 20 -18.39 -6.86 -23.77
N LYS A 21 -19.19 -7.91 -24.05
CA LYS A 21 -18.67 -9.28 -24.09
C LYS A 21 -19.27 -10.07 -25.26
N PHE A 22 -18.46 -10.97 -25.80
CA PHE A 22 -18.97 -12.09 -26.59
C PHE A 22 -19.43 -13.15 -25.60
N THR A 23 -20.74 -13.42 -25.52
CA THR A 23 -21.33 -14.32 -24.54
C THR A 23 -20.80 -15.74 -24.72
N LYS A 24 -19.79 -16.11 -23.92
CA LYS A 24 -19.20 -17.45 -23.87
C LYS A 24 -19.03 -17.80 -22.40
N ARG A 25 -19.69 -18.87 -21.96
CA ARG A 25 -19.46 -19.47 -20.64
C ARG A 25 -18.51 -20.64 -20.82
N LEU A 26 -17.35 -20.57 -20.16
CA LEU A 26 -16.35 -21.62 -20.28
C LEU A 26 -16.64 -22.75 -19.28
N THR A 27 -16.45 -23.99 -19.71
CA THR A 27 -16.55 -25.18 -18.86
C THR A 27 -15.22 -25.92 -18.80
N ALA A 28 -14.92 -26.51 -17.64
CA ALA A 28 -13.69 -27.26 -17.41
C ALA A 28 -13.91 -28.75 -17.68
N GLN A 29 -12.89 -29.40 -18.23
CA GLN A 29 -12.82 -30.85 -18.26
C GLN A 29 -12.19 -31.44 -16.98
N ARG A 30 -11.37 -30.64 -16.30
CA ARG A 30 -10.72 -31.02 -15.03
C ARG A 30 -11.75 -30.89 -13.92
N LYS A 31 -12.17 -32.02 -13.36
CA LYS A 31 -13.09 -32.11 -12.22
C LYS A 31 -12.31 -32.03 -10.90
N GLY A 32 -12.98 -31.60 -9.84
CA GLY A 32 -12.39 -31.40 -8.51
C GLY A 32 -11.66 -30.07 -8.34
N GLY A 33 -10.89 -29.95 -7.26
CA GLY A 33 -10.23 -28.72 -6.83
C GLY A 33 -11.01 -27.98 -5.74
N ASN A 34 -10.31 -27.07 -5.06
CA ASN A 34 -10.89 -26.22 -4.02
C ASN A 34 -11.44 -24.94 -4.63
N LEU A 35 -12.36 -24.29 -3.90
CA LEU A 35 -12.77 -22.93 -4.23
C LEU A 35 -11.55 -21.99 -4.13
N PRO A 36 -11.50 -20.92 -4.95
CA PRO A 36 -10.53 -19.85 -4.76
C PRO A 36 -10.60 -19.30 -3.33
N TYR A 37 -9.43 -19.11 -2.71
CA TYR A 37 -9.35 -18.54 -1.37
C TYR A 37 -9.43 -17.02 -1.40
N LEU A 38 -10.08 -16.43 -0.40
CA LEU A 38 -10.07 -15.00 -0.14
C LEU A 38 -9.46 -14.74 1.23
N TYR A 39 -8.38 -13.95 1.28
CA TYR A 39 -7.71 -13.53 2.50
C TYR A 39 -7.80 -12.01 2.71
N THR A 40 -8.21 -11.63 3.92
CA THR A 40 -8.27 -10.24 4.37
C THR A 40 -7.09 -9.98 5.29
N ALA A 41 -6.13 -9.19 4.81
CA ALA A 41 -5.00 -8.73 5.61
C ALA A 41 -5.36 -7.46 6.37
N LYS A 42 -4.73 -7.22 7.52
CA LYS A 42 -4.83 -5.93 8.22
C LYS A 42 -4.11 -4.85 7.40
N GLU A 43 -2.82 -5.03 7.13
CA GLU A 43 -1.99 -4.11 6.33
C GLU A 43 -1.26 -4.84 5.18
N GLU A 44 -0.56 -4.08 4.33
CA GLU A 44 0.24 -4.62 3.21
C GLU A 44 1.38 -5.52 3.69
N VAL A 45 1.94 -5.25 4.89
CA VAL A 45 2.96 -6.09 5.52
C VAL A 45 2.38 -7.43 5.99
N ASP A 46 1.18 -7.45 6.58
CA ASP A 46 0.52 -8.69 7.00
C ASP A 46 0.15 -9.56 5.81
N GLN A 47 -0.23 -8.93 4.70
CA GLN A 47 -0.47 -9.63 3.44
C GLN A 47 0.80 -10.32 2.94
N ALA A 48 1.94 -9.64 2.95
CA ALA A 48 3.22 -10.20 2.53
C ALA A 48 3.59 -11.42 3.39
N LYS A 49 3.44 -11.34 4.71
CA LYS A 49 3.67 -12.45 5.65
C LYS A 49 2.78 -13.65 5.35
N PHE A 50 1.46 -13.42 5.20
CA PHE A 50 0.51 -14.48 4.85
C PHE A 50 0.86 -15.17 3.53
N VAL A 51 1.19 -14.38 2.51
CA VAL A 51 1.54 -14.91 1.18
C VAL A 51 2.83 -15.71 1.25
N ALA A 52 3.84 -15.25 1.99
CA ALA A 52 5.08 -15.99 2.19
C ALA A 52 4.84 -17.30 2.97
N ASP A 53 4.00 -17.29 4.01
CA ASP A 53 3.57 -18.49 4.74
C ASP A 53 2.90 -19.48 3.78
N ARG A 54 1.96 -18.99 2.95
CA ARG A 54 1.23 -19.84 2.01
C ARG A 54 2.11 -20.42 0.91
N ILE A 55 3.11 -19.65 0.44
CA ILE A 55 4.11 -20.16 -0.50
C ILE A 55 4.90 -21.29 0.15
N GLN A 56 5.36 -21.14 1.39
CA GLN A 56 6.07 -22.22 2.09
C GLN A 56 5.20 -23.47 2.29
N GLU A 57 3.91 -23.31 2.60
CA GLU A 57 2.96 -24.43 2.68
C GLU A 57 2.83 -25.14 1.33
N LEU A 58 2.64 -24.39 0.23
CA LEU A 58 2.56 -24.97 -1.12
C LEU A 58 3.84 -25.72 -1.50
N LEU A 59 5.01 -25.18 -1.15
CA LEU A 59 6.30 -25.87 -1.37
C LEU A 59 6.38 -27.18 -0.57
N LYS A 60 5.89 -27.20 0.68
CA LYS A 60 5.79 -28.43 1.50
C LYS A 60 4.80 -29.44 0.92
N ASP A 61 3.71 -28.96 0.31
CA ASP A 61 2.71 -29.78 -0.40
C ASP A 61 3.23 -30.31 -1.75
N GLY A 62 4.50 -30.08 -2.10
CA GLY A 62 5.16 -30.64 -3.27
C GLY A 62 5.06 -29.79 -4.55
N PHE A 63 4.59 -28.54 -4.46
CA PHE A 63 4.67 -27.61 -5.58
C PHE A 63 6.14 -27.21 -5.81
N LYS A 64 6.55 -27.14 -7.08
CA LYS A 64 7.85 -26.54 -7.41
C LYS A 64 7.76 -25.02 -7.27
N PRO A 65 8.84 -24.29 -6.95
CA PRO A 65 8.79 -22.83 -6.91
C PRO A 65 8.29 -22.23 -8.23
N SER A 66 8.70 -22.80 -9.37
CA SER A 66 8.26 -22.39 -10.71
C SER A 66 6.79 -22.65 -11.02
N ASP A 67 6.12 -23.50 -10.24
CA ASP A 67 4.68 -23.77 -10.34
C ASP A 67 3.84 -22.68 -9.65
N ILE A 68 4.46 -21.76 -8.92
CA ILE A 68 3.80 -20.75 -8.10
C ILE A 68 4.09 -19.36 -8.70
N ALA A 69 3.04 -18.55 -8.81
CA ALA A 69 3.17 -17.14 -9.15
C ALA A 69 2.38 -16.24 -8.20
N VAL A 70 2.92 -15.06 -7.94
CA VAL A 70 2.23 -13.97 -7.26
C VAL A 70 2.06 -12.80 -8.21
N LEU A 71 0.81 -12.42 -8.43
CA LEU A 71 0.42 -11.41 -9.40
C LEU A 71 -0.04 -10.12 -8.71
N PHE A 72 0.31 -8.98 -9.29
CA PHE A 72 -0.04 -7.68 -8.75
C PHE A 72 -0.29 -6.64 -9.85
N ARG A 73 -1.05 -5.59 -9.55
CA ARG A 73 -1.37 -4.55 -10.52
C ARG A 73 -0.18 -3.68 -10.93
N ALA A 74 0.66 -3.29 -9.96
CA ALA A 74 1.79 -2.38 -10.16
C ALA A 74 3.03 -2.89 -9.42
N GLY A 75 4.21 -2.60 -9.97
CA GLY A 75 5.48 -3.18 -9.48
C GLY A 75 5.82 -2.89 -8.03
N PHE A 76 5.28 -1.82 -7.45
CA PHE A 76 5.50 -1.47 -6.04
C PHE A 76 4.62 -2.27 -5.07
N HIS A 77 3.51 -2.87 -5.53
CA HIS A 77 2.67 -3.72 -4.67
C HIS A 77 3.40 -4.99 -4.19
N SER A 78 4.46 -5.41 -4.90
CA SER A 78 5.26 -6.57 -4.49
C SER A 78 6.36 -6.24 -3.49
N PHE A 79 6.64 -4.96 -3.19
CA PHE A 79 7.81 -4.59 -2.39
C PHE A 79 7.87 -5.31 -1.04
N HIS A 80 6.79 -5.26 -0.26
CA HIS A 80 6.76 -5.94 1.05
C HIS A 80 6.93 -7.46 0.93
N LEU A 81 6.40 -8.06 -0.14
CA LEU A 81 6.58 -9.47 -0.40
C LEU A 81 8.01 -9.80 -0.82
N GLU A 82 8.65 -8.97 -1.65
CA GLU A 82 10.06 -9.14 -2.04
C GLU A 82 10.95 -9.18 -0.81
N THR A 83 10.78 -8.22 0.11
CA THR A 83 11.52 -8.19 1.38
C THR A 83 11.27 -9.43 2.24
N GLU A 84 10.01 -9.84 2.39
CA GLU A 84 9.63 -11.00 3.20
C GLU A 84 10.12 -12.35 2.62
N LEU A 85 10.13 -12.48 1.29
CA LEU A 85 10.65 -13.69 0.64
C LEU A 85 12.18 -13.76 0.77
N SER A 86 12.87 -12.63 0.57
CA SER A 86 14.32 -12.54 0.73
C SER A 86 14.75 -12.86 2.16
N SER A 87 14.06 -12.32 3.18
CA SER A 87 14.36 -12.60 4.59
C SER A 87 14.19 -14.08 4.96
N ARG A 88 13.32 -14.80 4.24
CA ARG A 88 13.09 -16.25 4.40
C ARG A 88 13.95 -17.12 3.48
N GLY A 89 14.85 -16.53 2.70
CA GLY A 89 15.70 -17.26 1.74
C GLY A 89 14.93 -17.88 0.57
N ILE A 90 13.72 -17.40 0.24
CA ILE A 90 12.93 -17.91 -0.88
C ILE A 90 13.34 -17.16 -2.14
N THR A 91 13.95 -17.88 -3.09
CA THR A 91 14.39 -17.29 -4.36
C THR A 91 13.22 -17.07 -5.31
N PHE A 92 13.17 -15.89 -5.93
CA PHE A 92 12.14 -15.52 -6.90
C PHE A 92 12.73 -14.80 -8.11
N VAL A 93 11.91 -14.68 -9.17
CA VAL A 93 12.17 -13.86 -10.35
C VAL A 93 11.02 -12.88 -10.51
N LYS A 94 11.34 -11.60 -10.72
CA LYS A 94 10.34 -10.55 -10.97
C LYS A 94 10.17 -10.33 -12.48
N ARG A 95 8.92 -10.38 -12.96
CA ARG A 95 8.53 -10.20 -14.37
C ARG A 95 7.58 -9.01 -14.51
N GLY A 96 8.07 -7.95 -15.13
CA GLY A 96 7.30 -6.73 -15.36
C GLY A 96 7.08 -5.91 -14.08
N GLY A 97 6.99 -4.59 -14.28
CA GLY A 97 7.29 -3.64 -13.21
C GLY A 97 8.79 -3.66 -12.94
N LEU A 98 9.44 -2.50 -13.00
CA LEU A 98 10.84 -2.41 -12.60
C LEU A 98 10.96 -2.98 -11.17
N ARG A 99 12.04 -3.70 -10.84
CA ARG A 99 12.44 -3.83 -9.42
C ARG A 99 12.48 -2.38 -8.94
N LEU A 100 11.70 -2.02 -7.92
CA LEU A 100 11.48 -0.60 -7.56
C LEU A 100 12.84 0.11 -7.44
N ILE A 101 13.82 -0.58 -6.83
CA ILE A 101 15.19 -0.14 -6.60
C ILE A 101 16.01 0.01 -7.90
N GLU A 102 15.67 -0.70 -8.97
CA GLU A 102 16.37 -0.62 -10.26
C GLU A 102 15.89 0.52 -11.15
N ALA A 103 14.69 1.03 -10.90
CA ALA A 103 14.10 2.08 -11.71
C ALA A 103 14.98 3.33 -11.70
N ALA A 104 15.19 3.93 -12.88
CA ALA A 104 16.14 5.04 -13.02
C ALA A 104 15.83 6.20 -12.05
N HIS A 105 14.56 6.56 -11.90
CA HIS A 105 14.12 7.63 -11.03
C HIS A 105 14.25 7.31 -9.53
N ILE A 106 14.08 6.03 -9.15
CA ILE A 106 14.34 5.57 -7.79
C ILE A 106 15.85 5.60 -7.50
N LYS A 107 16.68 5.14 -8.43
CA LYS A 107 18.15 5.24 -8.32
C LYS A 107 18.63 6.67 -8.23
N ASP A 108 18.00 7.60 -8.95
CA ASP A 108 18.31 9.04 -8.84
C ASP A 108 18.00 9.54 -7.42
N LEU A 109 16.80 9.29 -6.91
CA LEU A 109 16.44 9.71 -5.56
C LEU A 109 17.31 9.05 -4.47
N LEU A 110 17.61 7.76 -4.59
CA LEU A 110 18.52 7.04 -3.67
C LEU A 110 19.96 7.55 -3.77
N SER A 111 20.41 8.03 -4.94
CA SER A 111 21.74 8.63 -5.09
C SER A 111 21.81 9.97 -4.38
N LEU A 112 20.76 10.81 -4.45
CA LEU A 112 20.66 12.02 -3.62
C LEU A 112 20.71 11.69 -2.12
N LEU A 113 20.00 10.65 -1.69
CA LEU A 113 20.03 10.18 -0.30
C LEU A 113 21.43 9.72 0.12
N ARG A 114 22.14 8.97 -0.73
CA ARG A 114 23.52 8.54 -0.49
C ARG A 114 24.48 9.71 -0.34
N LEU A 115 24.30 10.80 -1.11
CA LEU A 115 25.14 11.98 -1.02
C LEU A 115 25.02 12.71 0.33
N LEU A 116 23.89 12.60 1.02
CA LEU A 116 23.72 13.16 2.38
C LEU A 116 24.50 12.38 3.44
N ILE A 117 24.65 11.07 3.25
CA ILE A 117 25.37 10.17 4.16
C ILE A 117 26.87 10.15 3.84
N ASN A 118 27.19 10.07 2.55
CA ASN A 118 28.54 10.04 2.02
C ASN A 118 28.69 11.08 0.90
N PRO A 119 29.06 12.33 1.24
CA PRO A 119 29.34 13.38 0.26
C PRO A 119 30.54 13.08 -0.67
N LEU A 120 31.27 12.00 -0.46
CA LEU A 120 32.40 11.58 -1.31
C LEU A 120 32.04 10.43 -2.27
N ASP A 121 30.75 10.06 -2.37
CA ASP A 121 30.29 9.06 -3.35
C ASP A 121 30.34 9.60 -4.78
N ARG A 122 31.43 9.26 -5.49
CA ARG A 122 31.67 9.64 -6.89
C ARG A 122 30.56 9.20 -7.84
N LEU A 123 30.03 7.98 -7.65
CA LEU A 123 29.05 7.42 -8.57
C LEU A 123 27.72 8.15 -8.44
N SER A 124 27.29 8.43 -7.20
CA SER A 124 26.10 9.22 -6.94
C SER A 124 26.25 10.66 -7.47
N TRP A 125 27.40 11.31 -7.26
CA TRP A 125 27.65 12.64 -7.83
C TRP A 125 27.59 12.65 -9.36
N SER A 126 28.24 11.68 -10.01
CA SER A 126 28.22 11.58 -11.46
C SER A 126 26.80 11.44 -11.98
N ARG A 127 26.01 10.55 -11.37
CA ARG A 127 24.62 10.32 -11.73
C ARG A 127 23.76 11.59 -11.58
N ILE A 128 23.84 12.26 -10.44
CA ILE A 128 23.00 13.44 -10.15
C ILE A 128 23.39 14.66 -10.98
N LEU A 129 24.68 14.93 -11.09
CA LEU A 129 25.16 16.09 -11.84
C LEU A 129 24.84 15.97 -13.34
N LEU A 130 24.90 14.75 -13.91
CA LEU A 130 24.52 14.52 -15.32
C LEU A 130 23.02 14.72 -15.62
N LEU A 131 22.16 14.85 -14.60
CA LEU A 131 20.75 15.25 -14.80
C LEU A 131 20.61 16.74 -15.12
N ILE A 132 21.63 17.54 -14.81
CA ILE A 132 21.65 18.99 -15.06
C ILE A 132 22.03 19.23 -16.52
N GLU A 133 21.17 19.94 -17.25
CA GLU A 133 21.42 20.22 -18.66
C GLU A 133 22.73 20.99 -18.89
N HIS A 134 23.38 20.66 -20.00
CA HIS A 134 24.66 21.24 -20.41
C HIS A 134 25.84 20.95 -19.47
N LEU A 135 25.65 20.08 -18.46
CA LEU A 135 26.73 19.58 -17.63
C LEU A 135 27.23 18.23 -18.15
N GLY A 136 28.42 18.22 -18.74
CA GLY A 136 29.07 17.00 -19.24
C GLY A 136 30.06 16.38 -18.25
N LEU A 137 30.49 15.15 -18.55
CA LEU A 137 31.42 14.36 -17.72
C LEU A 137 32.69 15.13 -17.29
N LYS A 138 33.28 15.94 -18.17
CA LYS A 138 34.48 16.74 -17.84
C LYS A 138 34.22 17.76 -16.73
N SER A 139 33.04 18.38 -16.73
CA SER A 139 32.65 19.34 -15.69
C SER A 139 32.34 18.64 -14.38
N VAL A 140 31.69 17.48 -14.45
CA VAL A 140 31.42 16.60 -13.29
C VAL A 140 32.74 16.19 -12.61
N GLU A 141 33.72 15.71 -13.38
CA GLU A 141 35.04 15.34 -12.86
C GLU A 141 35.76 16.53 -12.21
N LYS A 142 35.65 17.73 -12.80
CA LYS A 142 36.22 18.96 -12.24
C LYS A 142 35.56 19.34 -10.91
N ILE A 143 34.23 19.27 -10.83
CA ILE A 143 33.48 19.53 -9.60
C ILE A 143 33.92 18.53 -8.53
N PHE A 144 33.89 17.23 -8.83
CA PHE A 144 34.25 16.18 -7.89
C PHE A 144 35.69 16.29 -7.39
N SER A 145 36.63 16.67 -8.26
CA SER A 145 38.02 16.93 -7.88
C SER A 145 38.19 18.09 -6.89
N GLN A 146 37.25 19.05 -6.89
CA GLN A 146 37.22 20.13 -5.89
C GLN A 146 36.57 19.66 -4.59
N LEU A 147 35.51 18.85 -4.67
CA LEU A 147 34.82 18.28 -3.50
C LEU A 147 35.77 17.45 -2.63
N ILE A 148 36.58 16.55 -3.23
CA ILE A 148 37.54 15.71 -2.49
C ILE A 148 38.59 16.54 -1.74
N LYS A 149 38.93 17.72 -2.25
CA LYS A 149 39.95 18.60 -1.65
C LYS A 149 39.38 19.53 -0.59
N SER A 150 38.06 19.59 -0.45
CA SER A 150 37.40 20.46 0.51
C SER A 150 37.19 19.74 1.83
N GLU A 151 37.26 20.49 2.93
CA GLU A 151 36.91 19.99 4.27
C GLU A 151 35.39 19.81 4.41
N ASP A 152 34.59 20.65 3.76
CA ASP A 152 33.13 20.53 3.66
C ASP A 152 32.70 20.46 2.17
N PRO A 153 32.53 19.25 1.63
CA PRO A 153 32.09 19.06 0.25
C PRO A 153 30.75 19.73 -0.08
N LEU A 154 29.81 19.78 0.86
CA LEU A 154 28.47 20.35 0.60
C LEU A 154 28.54 21.88 0.53
N GLU A 155 29.36 22.53 1.37
CA GLU A 155 29.66 23.96 1.28
C GLU A 155 30.47 24.32 0.04
N CYS A 156 31.42 23.47 -0.35
CA CYS A 156 32.16 23.64 -1.60
C CYS A 156 31.22 23.72 -2.80
N LEU A 157 30.18 22.87 -2.82
CA LEU A 157 29.21 22.87 -3.90
C LEU A 157 28.28 24.08 -3.86
N SER A 158 27.79 24.48 -2.68
CA SER A 158 26.88 25.63 -2.52
C SER A 158 27.55 26.96 -2.92
N THR A 159 28.88 27.04 -2.80
CA THR A 159 29.69 28.21 -3.17
C THR A 159 30.41 28.06 -4.51
N TYR A 160 30.11 27.01 -5.28
CA TYR A 160 30.82 26.69 -6.53
C TYR A 160 30.75 27.83 -7.56
N LYS A 161 31.93 28.34 -7.95
CA LYS A 161 32.09 29.48 -8.86
C LYS A 161 32.26 29.01 -10.30
N THR A 162 31.29 29.35 -11.15
CA THR A 162 31.34 29.14 -12.60
C THR A 162 30.58 30.22 -13.34
N LYS A 163 30.98 30.52 -14.58
CA LYS A 163 30.27 31.43 -15.49
C LYS A 163 29.14 30.73 -16.27
N ALA A 164 29.03 29.41 -16.17
CA ALA A 164 28.03 28.65 -16.90
C ALA A 164 26.65 28.73 -16.24
N ALA A 165 25.58 28.70 -17.05
CA ALA A 165 24.19 28.82 -16.59
C ALA A 165 23.80 27.71 -15.58
N TRP A 166 24.27 26.48 -15.79
CA TRP A 166 24.03 25.35 -14.86
C TRP A 166 24.65 25.54 -13.47
N GLY A 167 25.52 26.54 -13.29
CA GLY A 167 26.16 26.82 -12.00
C GLY A 167 25.17 27.17 -10.90
N GLU A 168 24.06 27.81 -11.24
CA GLU A 168 23.01 28.13 -10.28
C GLU A 168 22.31 26.88 -9.75
N THR A 169 21.99 25.93 -10.63
CA THR A 169 21.41 24.63 -10.26
C THR A 169 22.34 23.83 -9.36
N VAL A 170 23.64 23.82 -9.66
CA VAL A 170 24.66 23.15 -8.84
C VAL A 170 24.76 23.77 -7.44
N ARG A 171 24.80 25.11 -7.35
CA ARG A 171 24.80 25.79 -6.04
C ARG A 171 23.52 25.54 -5.27
N GLY A 172 22.37 25.54 -5.95
CA GLY A 172 21.07 25.21 -5.36
C GLY A 172 21.04 23.80 -4.78
N LEU A 173 21.60 22.82 -5.49
CA LEU A 173 21.76 21.45 -4.99
C LEU A 173 22.67 21.40 -3.75
N GLY A 174 23.82 22.08 -3.78
CA GLY A 174 24.74 22.15 -2.63
C GLY A 174 24.07 22.75 -1.40
N SER A 175 23.35 23.86 -1.57
CA SER A 175 22.61 24.50 -0.48
C SER A 175 21.49 23.61 0.09
N LEU A 176 20.78 22.88 -0.77
CA LEU A 176 19.76 21.92 -0.34
C LEU A 176 20.38 20.79 0.48
N LEU A 177 21.43 20.16 -0.04
CA LEU A 177 22.08 19.03 0.63
C LEU A 177 22.71 19.46 1.96
N LYS A 178 23.37 20.61 2.01
CA LYS A 178 23.92 21.16 3.26
C LYS A 178 22.81 21.40 4.29
N ARG A 179 21.71 22.04 3.90
CA ARG A 179 20.56 22.27 4.79
C ARG A 179 20.00 20.96 5.34
N LEU A 180 19.81 19.96 4.50
CA LEU A 180 19.28 18.65 4.90
C LEU A 180 20.26 17.84 5.77
N HIS A 181 21.57 18.03 5.57
CA HIS A 181 22.60 17.42 6.40
C HIS A 181 22.64 18.04 7.80
N ASP A 182 22.55 19.37 7.89
CA ASP A 182 22.63 20.12 9.16
C ASP A 182 21.34 20.02 9.99
N MET A 183 20.18 19.86 9.33
CA MET A 183 18.86 19.78 9.95
C MET A 183 18.21 18.44 9.59
N PRO A 184 18.50 17.36 10.34
CA PRO A 184 17.91 16.06 10.07
C PRO A 184 16.40 16.10 10.31
N GLU A 185 15.64 16.05 9.22
CA GLU A 185 14.20 15.85 9.21
C GLU A 185 13.87 14.35 9.32
N ASP A 186 12.59 14.01 9.49
CA ASP A 186 12.18 12.63 9.34
C ASP A 186 12.50 12.13 7.91
N LEU A 187 12.74 10.83 7.76
CA LEU A 187 13.17 10.27 6.49
C LEU A 187 12.17 10.51 5.34
N PRO A 188 10.83 10.42 5.57
CA PRO A 188 9.85 10.79 4.56
C PRO A 188 9.94 12.26 4.09
N ASP A 189 10.12 13.22 4.99
CA ASP A 189 10.20 14.64 4.64
C ASP A 189 11.52 14.96 3.93
N LEU A 190 12.63 14.35 4.38
CA LEU A 190 13.91 14.42 3.68
C LEU A 190 13.76 13.95 2.23
N LEU A 191 13.14 12.78 2.00
CA LEU A 191 12.87 12.28 0.64
C LEU A 191 11.96 13.20 -0.16
N LEU A 192 10.98 13.85 0.47
CA LEU A 192 10.09 14.81 -0.20
C LEU A 192 10.86 16.05 -0.67
N GLN A 193 11.80 16.57 0.12
CA GLN A 193 12.63 17.70 -0.28
C GLN A 193 13.56 17.34 -1.44
N LEU A 194 14.17 16.16 -1.40
CA LEU A 194 14.99 15.66 -2.51
C LEU A 194 14.15 15.43 -3.78
N GLU A 195 12.94 14.86 -3.66
CA GLU A 195 11.99 14.70 -4.76
C GLU A 195 11.62 16.07 -5.37
N THR A 196 11.43 17.09 -4.54
CA THR A 196 11.06 18.43 -4.99
C THR A 196 12.13 19.05 -5.88
N TRP A 197 13.41 18.87 -5.55
CA TRP A 197 14.52 19.30 -6.41
C TRP A 197 14.64 18.45 -7.68
N TYR A 198 14.40 17.15 -7.57
CA TYR A 198 14.52 16.21 -8.70
C TYR A 198 13.38 16.34 -9.72
N ARG A 199 12.17 16.74 -9.29
CA ARG A 199 10.94 16.77 -10.12
C ARG A 199 11.11 17.49 -11.47
N PRO A 200 11.66 18.72 -11.56
CA PRO A 200 11.89 19.37 -12.85
C PRO A 200 12.77 18.56 -13.81
N HIS A 201 13.78 17.86 -13.29
CA HIS A 201 14.65 17.00 -14.10
C HIS A 201 13.91 15.73 -14.56
N LEU A 202 13.14 15.12 -13.67
CA LEU A 202 12.31 13.95 -13.96
C LEU A 202 11.29 14.23 -15.07
N GLU A 203 10.55 15.34 -14.95
CA GLU A 203 9.53 15.77 -15.92
C GLU A 203 10.13 16.00 -17.31
N LYS A 204 11.34 16.56 -17.36
CA LYS A 204 12.04 16.81 -18.63
C LYS A 204 12.57 15.54 -19.28
N ILE A 205 13.20 14.65 -18.51
CA ILE A 205 13.79 13.40 -19.01
C ILE A 205 12.70 12.38 -19.39
N HIS A 206 11.60 12.34 -18.65
CA HIS A 206 10.54 11.33 -18.78
C HIS A 206 9.15 11.95 -19.02
N HIS A 207 9.04 12.88 -19.97
CA HIS A 207 7.83 13.67 -20.23
C HIS A 207 6.52 12.88 -20.41
N GLU A 208 6.53 11.67 -20.97
CA GLU A 208 5.30 10.86 -21.16
C GLU A 208 4.88 10.06 -19.92
N ASP A 209 5.85 9.63 -19.10
CA ASP A 209 5.64 8.67 -18.01
C ASP A 209 5.95 9.23 -16.62
N TYR A 210 6.32 10.52 -16.51
CA TYR A 210 6.64 11.15 -15.23
C TYR A 210 5.52 11.03 -14.18
N PRO A 211 4.20 11.05 -14.49
CA PRO A 211 3.16 10.94 -13.46
C PRO A 211 3.19 9.58 -12.76
N LYS A 212 3.49 8.51 -13.50
CA LYS A 212 3.64 7.16 -12.95
C LYS A 212 4.89 7.07 -12.07
N ARG A 213 5.99 7.67 -12.52
CA ARG A 213 7.26 7.70 -11.77
C ARG A 213 7.15 8.49 -10.47
N LEU A 214 6.42 9.61 -10.48
CA LEU A 214 6.10 10.36 -9.25
C LEU A 214 5.30 9.51 -8.26
N GLN A 215 4.36 8.69 -8.74
CA GLN A 215 3.68 7.74 -7.87
C GLN A 215 4.69 6.74 -7.28
N GLU A 216 5.62 6.19 -8.06
CA GLU A 216 6.65 5.28 -7.55
C GLU A 216 7.57 5.95 -6.50
N LEU A 217 7.99 7.21 -6.69
CA LEU A 217 8.72 7.99 -5.67
C LEU A 217 7.90 8.19 -4.39
N ALA A 218 6.61 8.51 -4.55
CA ALA A 218 5.68 8.65 -3.43
C ALA A 218 5.54 7.33 -2.65
N HIS A 219 5.55 6.18 -3.32
CA HIS A 219 5.57 4.88 -2.66
C HIS A 219 6.89 4.63 -1.93
N LEU A 220 8.04 4.95 -2.52
CA LEU A 220 9.33 4.85 -1.84
C LEU A 220 9.34 5.68 -0.54
N ARG A 221 8.78 6.89 -0.58
CA ARG A 221 8.61 7.74 0.61
C ARG A 221 7.67 7.12 1.65
N GLY A 222 6.60 6.47 1.23
CA GLY A 222 5.71 5.72 2.12
C GLY A 222 6.40 4.51 2.76
N LEU A 223 7.30 3.84 2.03
CA LEU A 223 8.13 2.77 2.56
C LEU A 223 9.17 3.30 3.54
N ALA A 224 9.71 4.50 3.30
CA ALA A 224 10.69 5.12 4.17
C ALA A 224 10.18 5.37 5.60
N ALA A 225 8.86 5.52 5.78
CA ALA A 225 8.25 5.72 7.10
C ALA A 225 8.42 4.55 8.09
N ARG A 226 8.91 3.39 7.64
CA ARG A 226 9.20 2.23 8.51
C ARG A 226 10.63 2.22 9.06
N TYR A 227 11.47 3.14 8.59
CA TYR A 227 12.89 3.21 8.92
C TYR A 227 13.15 4.40 9.83
N ASP A 228 14.00 4.19 10.83
CA ASP A 228 14.42 5.25 11.75
C ASP A 228 15.39 6.23 11.06
N ASP A 229 16.20 5.73 10.12
CA ASP A 229 17.25 6.52 9.46
C ASP A 229 17.54 6.04 8.02
N ALA A 230 18.21 6.91 7.27
CA ALA A 230 18.56 6.69 5.86
C ALA A 230 19.57 5.55 5.64
N VAL A 231 20.48 5.31 6.60
CA VAL A 231 21.50 4.25 6.52
C VAL A 231 20.81 2.89 6.61
N SER A 232 19.91 2.73 7.58
CA SER A 232 19.09 1.53 7.78
C SER A 232 18.25 1.22 6.54
N MET A 233 17.59 2.24 5.96
CA MET A 233 16.84 2.08 4.71
C MET A 233 17.74 1.64 3.55
N LEU A 234 18.88 2.31 3.34
CA LEU A 234 19.78 1.97 2.24
C LEU A 234 20.43 0.59 2.41
N ALA A 235 20.73 0.17 3.63
CA ALA A 235 21.24 -1.17 3.92
C ALA A 235 20.22 -2.24 3.53
N ASP A 236 18.96 -2.09 3.96
CA ASP A 236 17.86 -2.98 3.60
C ASP A 236 17.61 -3.03 2.08
N LEU A 237 17.68 -1.88 1.41
CA LEU A 237 17.50 -1.81 -0.04
C LEU A 237 18.70 -2.33 -0.83
N ALA A 238 19.89 -2.40 -0.21
CA ALA A 238 21.09 -2.97 -0.82
C ALA A 238 21.18 -4.49 -0.66
N LEU A 239 20.30 -5.10 0.13
CA LEU A 239 20.12 -6.56 0.17
C LEU A 239 19.47 -7.02 -1.14
N ASP A 240 20.28 -7.10 -2.20
CA ASP A 240 19.86 -7.63 -3.49
C ASP A 240 19.52 -9.13 -3.33
N PRO A 241 18.38 -9.59 -3.87
CA PRO A 241 18.23 -11.01 -4.15
C PRO A 241 19.28 -11.42 -5.19
N PRO A 242 19.86 -12.64 -5.09
CA PRO A 242 21.00 -13.04 -5.92
C PRO A 242 20.73 -12.87 -7.42
N ASP A 243 21.74 -12.29 -8.09
CA ASP A 243 21.75 -11.84 -9.49
C ASP A 243 21.24 -12.85 -10.54
N GLN A 244 20.88 -12.28 -11.69
CA GLN A 244 20.29 -12.89 -12.89
C GLN A 244 21.27 -13.67 -13.79
N GLU A 245 22.51 -13.97 -13.35
CA GLU A 245 23.49 -14.58 -14.26
C GLU A 245 23.23 -16.05 -14.62
N ASP A 246 22.25 -16.70 -13.98
CA ASP A 246 21.83 -18.07 -14.35
C ASP A 246 20.41 -18.11 -14.94
N MET A 247 20.27 -17.74 -16.21
CA MET A 247 19.04 -17.97 -17.00
C MET A 247 18.62 -19.46 -17.00
N GLU A 248 19.55 -20.39 -16.77
CA GLU A 248 19.23 -21.81 -16.62
C GLU A 248 18.57 -22.16 -15.27
N LYS A 249 18.82 -21.37 -14.21
CA LYS A 249 18.21 -21.53 -12.88
C LYS A 249 16.88 -20.78 -12.72
N GLU A 250 16.45 -19.97 -13.70
CA GLU A 250 15.10 -19.37 -13.68
C GLU A 250 13.99 -20.43 -13.64
N LYS A 251 14.26 -21.64 -14.13
CA LYS A 251 13.27 -22.72 -14.24
C LYS A 251 12.78 -23.25 -12.90
N ASP A 252 13.46 -22.98 -11.78
CA ASP A 252 13.09 -23.45 -10.43
C ASP A 252 12.89 -22.31 -9.42
N ARG A 253 12.52 -21.11 -9.88
CA ARG A 253 12.24 -19.96 -8.99
C ARG A 253 10.76 -19.58 -8.98
N LEU A 254 10.30 -19.05 -7.83
CA LEU A 254 8.98 -18.43 -7.69
C LEU A 254 8.85 -17.24 -8.65
N VAL A 255 7.67 -17.02 -9.25
CA VAL A 255 7.45 -15.86 -10.14
C VAL A 255 6.66 -14.76 -9.43
N LEU A 256 7.23 -13.57 -9.34
CA LEU A 256 6.52 -12.34 -9.01
C LEU A 256 6.24 -11.59 -10.31
N SER A 257 5.00 -11.24 -10.64
CA SER A 257 4.70 -10.60 -11.93
C SER A 257 3.62 -9.55 -11.86
N THR A 258 3.72 -8.51 -12.69
CA THR A 258 2.53 -7.69 -12.95
C THR A 258 1.47 -8.48 -13.69
N MET A 259 0.19 -8.17 -13.45
CA MET A 259 -0.93 -8.81 -14.14
C MET A 259 -0.83 -8.72 -15.67
N HIS A 260 -0.30 -7.60 -16.19
CA HIS A 260 -0.10 -7.40 -17.63
C HIS A 260 0.93 -8.38 -18.22
N SER A 261 2.05 -8.57 -17.51
CA SER A 261 3.16 -9.42 -17.95
C SER A 261 2.85 -10.91 -17.81
N ALA A 262 1.80 -11.25 -17.07
CA ALA A 262 1.32 -12.61 -16.91
C ALA A 262 0.51 -13.13 -18.12
N LYS A 263 0.15 -12.25 -19.07
CA LYS A 263 -0.66 -12.63 -20.24
C LYS A 263 0.02 -13.74 -21.04
N GLY A 264 -0.73 -14.81 -21.31
CA GLY A 264 -0.22 -15.98 -22.05
C GLY A 264 0.48 -17.03 -21.18
N LEU A 265 0.91 -16.67 -19.96
CA LEU A 265 1.54 -17.59 -19.01
C LEU A 265 0.50 -18.36 -18.19
N GLU A 266 0.96 -19.33 -17.39
CA GLU A 266 0.11 -20.17 -16.53
C GLU A 266 0.93 -20.84 -15.41
N TRP A 267 0.33 -21.01 -14.24
CA TRP A 267 0.97 -21.61 -13.05
C TRP A 267 0.00 -22.54 -12.33
N LYS A 268 0.51 -23.52 -11.58
CA LYS A 268 -0.36 -24.39 -10.78
C LYS A 268 -1.02 -23.62 -9.65
N ALA A 269 -0.27 -22.74 -8.99
CA ALA A 269 -0.77 -21.86 -7.94
C ALA A 269 -0.57 -20.39 -8.31
N VAL A 270 -1.61 -19.58 -8.13
CA VAL A 270 -1.57 -18.14 -8.30
C VAL A 270 -2.14 -17.44 -7.08
N LEU A 271 -1.38 -16.50 -6.52
CA LEU A 271 -1.87 -15.57 -5.50
C LEU A 271 -1.93 -14.17 -6.12
N ILE A 272 -2.98 -13.40 -5.82
CA ILE A 272 -3.17 -12.06 -6.37
C ILE A 272 -3.25 -11.04 -5.22
N LEU A 273 -2.33 -10.08 -5.25
CA LEU A 273 -2.11 -9.10 -4.19
C LEU A 273 -2.88 -7.81 -4.38
N SER A 274 -3.01 -7.08 -3.27
CA SER A 274 -3.48 -5.69 -3.21
C SER A 274 -4.80 -5.46 -3.95
N LEU A 275 -5.73 -6.40 -3.83
CA LEU A 275 -7.08 -6.30 -4.40
C LEU A 275 -8.00 -5.43 -3.53
N ALA A 276 -7.60 -4.18 -3.29
CA ALA A 276 -8.35 -3.19 -2.52
C ALA A 276 -8.58 -1.91 -3.35
N GLU A 277 -9.69 -1.22 -3.09
CA GLU A 277 -9.93 0.11 -3.65
C GLU A 277 -8.76 1.05 -3.31
N GLY A 278 -8.30 1.83 -4.29
CA GLY A 278 -7.07 2.63 -4.19
C GLY A 278 -5.79 1.90 -4.62
N ARG A 279 -5.82 0.57 -4.77
CA ARG A 279 -4.74 -0.25 -5.35
C ARG A 279 -5.17 -0.94 -6.64
N PHE A 280 -6.34 -1.58 -6.63
CA PHE A 280 -6.93 -2.27 -7.77
C PHE A 280 -8.47 -2.20 -7.72
N PRO A 281 -9.16 -1.66 -8.74
CA PRO A 281 -8.61 -1.06 -9.97
C PRO A 281 -7.67 0.11 -9.70
N SER A 282 -6.79 0.42 -10.65
CA SER A 282 -5.86 1.55 -10.49
C SER A 282 -6.63 2.87 -10.29
N PRO A 283 -6.19 3.78 -9.39
CA PRO A 283 -6.92 5.02 -9.12
C PRO A 283 -7.25 5.86 -10.37
N PRO A 284 -6.37 5.99 -11.39
CA PRO A 284 -6.72 6.69 -12.62
C PRO A 284 -7.89 6.04 -13.37
N ALA A 285 -7.91 4.70 -13.42
CA ALA A 285 -8.94 3.93 -14.11
C ALA A 285 -10.32 4.04 -13.44
N SER A 286 -10.36 4.30 -12.13
CA SER A 286 -11.59 4.34 -11.33
C SER A 286 -12.61 5.38 -11.77
N PHE A 287 -12.20 6.40 -12.53
CA PHE A 287 -13.05 7.51 -12.96
C PHE A 287 -13.64 7.37 -14.36
N ARG A 288 -13.18 6.37 -15.15
CA ARG A 288 -13.58 6.22 -16.55
C ARG A 288 -14.13 4.82 -16.79
N ALA A 289 -15.39 4.75 -17.26
CA ALA A 289 -16.08 3.47 -17.47
C ALA A 289 -15.31 2.50 -18.38
N LYS A 290 -14.69 3.02 -19.45
CA LYS A 290 -13.87 2.22 -20.37
C LYS A 290 -12.61 1.66 -19.71
N GLU A 291 -11.98 2.41 -18.81
CA GLU A 291 -10.76 1.98 -18.12
C GLU A 291 -11.09 0.96 -17.01
N ILE A 292 -12.23 1.09 -16.34
CA ILE A 292 -12.75 0.06 -15.43
C ILE A 292 -12.99 -1.27 -16.15
N GLU A 293 -13.58 -1.24 -17.35
CA GLU A 293 -13.76 -2.46 -18.17
C GLU A 293 -12.41 -3.11 -18.51
N GLU A 294 -11.39 -2.32 -18.79
CA GLU A 294 -10.05 -2.84 -19.04
C GLU A 294 -9.39 -3.44 -17.78
N GLU A 295 -9.51 -2.78 -16.63
CA GLU A 295 -9.02 -3.33 -15.35
C GLU A 295 -9.77 -4.63 -14.97
N ARG A 296 -11.06 -4.74 -15.31
CA ARG A 296 -11.83 -5.98 -15.15
C ARG A 296 -11.31 -7.10 -16.04
N ARG A 297 -11.02 -6.80 -17.32
CA ARG A 297 -10.39 -7.77 -18.23
C ARG A 297 -9.01 -8.19 -17.73
N LEU A 298 -8.25 -7.26 -17.19
CA LEU A 298 -6.96 -7.54 -16.56
C LEU A 298 -7.12 -8.48 -15.36
N PHE A 299 -8.11 -8.24 -14.49
CA PHE A 299 -8.43 -9.14 -13.37
C PHE A 299 -8.78 -10.55 -13.84
N TYR A 300 -9.66 -10.65 -14.84
CA TYR A 300 -10.03 -11.91 -15.47
C TYR A 300 -8.81 -12.65 -16.03
N VAL A 301 -7.93 -11.94 -16.75
CA VAL A 301 -6.70 -12.53 -17.30
C VAL A 301 -5.82 -13.05 -16.16
N ALA A 302 -5.63 -12.27 -15.08
CA ALA A 302 -4.82 -12.68 -13.93
C ALA A 302 -5.38 -13.93 -13.23
N ALA A 303 -6.69 -13.97 -12.95
CA ALA A 303 -7.35 -15.10 -12.32
C ALA A 303 -7.29 -16.38 -13.18
N THR A 304 -7.42 -16.25 -14.51
CA THR A 304 -7.32 -17.39 -15.45
C THR A 304 -5.89 -17.92 -15.64
N ARG A 305 -4.87 -17.33 -14.98
CA ARG A 305 -3.51 -17.88 -14.99
C ARG A 305 -3.36 -19.09 -14.06
N ALA A 306 -4.27 -19.24 -13.10
CA ALA A 306 -4.28 -20.35 -12.15
C ALA A 306 -4.79 -21.65 -12.79
N LYS A 307 -4.05 -22.75 -12.60
CA LYS A 307 -4.53 -24.09 -12.95
C LYS A 307 -5.30 -24.73 -11.80
N ASP A 308 -4.70 -24.76 -10.61
CA ASP A 308 -5.13 -25.61 -9.50
C ASP A 308 -5.51 -24.79 -8.26
N PHE A 309 -4.65 -23.88 -7.84
CA PHE A 309 -4.82 -23.04 -6.66
C PHE A 309 -4.91 -21.56 -7.04
N LEU A 310 -5.94 -20.87 -6.53
CA LEU A 310 -6.13 -19.43 -6.70
C LEU A 310 -6.41 -18.82 -5.33
N CYS A 311 -5.69 -17.74 -5.00
CA CYS A 311 -5.92 -16.97 -3.79
C CYS A 311 -5.95 -15.48 -4.09
N PHE A 312 -6.97 -14.80 -3.59
CA PHE A 312 -7.13 -13.36 -3.65
C PHE A 312 -6.80 -12.77 -2.28
N CYS A 313 -5.95 -11.74 -2.26
CA CYS A 313 -5.55 -11.06 -1.04
C CYS A 313 -5.85 -9.56 -1.14
N TYR A 314 -6.45 -9.00 -0.09
CA TYR A 314 -6.63 -7.55 0.02
C TYR A 314 -6.35 -7.08 1.46
N PRO A 315 -5.69 -5.92 1.63
CA PRO A 315 -5.50 -5.31 2.94
C PRO A 315 -6.67 -4.36 3.26
N VAL A 316 -7.05 -4.25 4.54
CA VAL A 316 -8.05 -3.26 5.00
C VAL A 316 -7.44 -1.91 5.34
N PHE A 317 -6.11 -1.82 5.43
CA PHE A 317 -5.35 -0.57 5.48
C PHE A 317 -4.24 -0.57 4.41
N ILE A 318 -4.13 0.52 3.66
CA ILE A 318 -3.10 0.72 2.64
C ILE A 318 -2.24 1.94 2.99
N SER A 319 -0.95 1.89 2.68
CA SER A 319 -0.06 3.04 2.85
C SER A 319 -0.25 4.03 1.70
N VAL A 320 -0.61 5.27 2.03
CA VAL A 320 -0.74 6.37 1.08
C VAL A 320 0.27 7.46 1.44
N SER A 321 1.16 7.73 0.48
CA SER A 321 2.22 8.73 0.61
C SER A 321 1.72 10.06 1.15
N GLY A 322 2.40 10.59 2.16
CA GLY A 322 2.05 11.87 2.81
C GLY A 322 0.79 11.86 3.68
N THR A 323 0.09 10.73 3.80
CA THR A 323 -1.08 10.62 4.70
C THR A 323 -1.07 9.39 5.60
N GLY A 324 -0.02 8.56 5.50
CA GLY A 324 0.13 7.35 6.30
C GLY A 324 -0.87 6.25 5.90
N LEU A 325 -1.27 5.44 6.88
CA LEU A 325 -2.22 4.35 6.69
C LEU A 325 -3.64 4.89 6.48
N ARG A 326 -4.30 4.42 5.43
CA ARG A 326 -5.69 4.74 5.11
C ARG A 326 -6.52 3.47 5.07
N PRO A 327 -7.75 3.49 5.62
CA PRO A 327 -8.65 2.36 5.47
C PRO A 327 -9.02 2.18 3.99
N ALA A 328 -9.02 0.94 3.54
CA ALA A 328 -9.38 0.53 2.19
C ALA A 328 -10.50 -0.51 2.22
N ARG A 329 -11.39 -0.42 1.24
CA ARG A 329 -12.41 -1.45 0.99
C ARG A 329 -11.82 -2.53 0.06
N PRO A 330 -12.35 -3.77 0.07
CA PRO A 330 -12.02 -4.73 -0.97
C PRO A 330 -12.28 -4.13 -2.35
N SER A 331 -11.54 -4.60 -3.36
CA SER A 331 -11.77 -4.20 -4.74
C SER A 331 -13.23 -4.48 -5.11
N ARG A 332 -13.89 -3.55 -5.80
CA ARG A 332 -15.24 -3.78 -6.33
C ARG A 332 -15.35 -5.09 -7.14
N PHE A 333 -14.27 -5.50 -7.80
CA PHE A 333 -14.25 -6.76 -8.56
C PHE A 333 -14.30 -8.02 -7.69
N LEU A 334 -13.88 -7.94 -6.42
CA LEU A 334 -14.06 -9.02 -5.46
C LEU A 334 -15.49 -9.05 -4.91
N GLU A 335 -16.07 -7.88 -4.61
CA GLU A 335 -17.45 -7.76 -4.10
C GLU A 335 -18.49 -8.25 -5.11
N GLU A 336 -18.15 -8.19 -6.39
CA GLU A 336 -18.96 -8.67 -7.50
C GLU A 336 -18.95 -10.20 -7.69
N ILE A 337 -18.01 -10.91 -7.06
CA ILE A 337 -17.94 -12.38 -7.14
C ILE A 337 -18.94 -12.95 -6.13
N PRO A 338 -19.84 -13.86 -6.54
CA PRO A 338 -20.72 -14.57 -5.61
C PRO A 338 -19.95 -15.25 -4.48
N SER A 339 -20.41 -15.08 -3.23
CA SER A 339 -19.71 -15.54 -2.04
C SER A 339 -19.58 -17.06 -1.94
N ASP A 340 -20.46 -17.82 -2.60
CA ASP A 340 -20.41 -19.27 -2.72
C ASP A 340 -19.29 -19.77 -3.66
N LEU A 341 -18.73 -18.87 -4.48
CA LEU A 341 -17.57 -19.15 -5.34
C LEU A 341 -16.23 -18.84 -4.67
N LEU A 342 -16.22 -18.41 -3.40
CA LEU A 342 -15.02 -18.07 -2.66
C LEU A 342 -14.99 -18.78 -1.31
N GLN A 343 -13.80 -19.23 -0.91
CA GLN A 343 -13.55 -19.76 0.42
C GLN A 343 -12.77 -18.72 1.24
N LEU A 344 -13.39 -18.19 2.30
CA LEU A 344 -12.69 -17.30 3.23
C LEU A 344 -11.57 -18.08 3.94
N TRP A 345 -10.35 -17.55 3.87
CA TRP A 345 -9.24 -18.07 4.65
C TRP A 345 -9.38 -17.64 6.10
N LYS A 346 -9.66 -18.61 6.97
CA LYS A 346 -9.69 -18.42 8.42
C LYS A 346 -8.52 -19.21 8.99
N LYS A 347 -7.56 -18.54 9.62
CA LYS A 347 -6.64 -19.22 10.52
C LYS A 347 -7.47 -19.66 11.74
N GLU A 348 -7.28 -20.87 12.25
CA GLU A 348 -7.79 -21.19 13.58
C GLU A 348 -7.13 -20.21 14.56
N MET A 349 -7.91 -19.22 15.01
CA MET A 349 -7.47 -18.15 15.89
C MET A 349 -8.06 -18.39 17.28
N ASP A 350 -7.26 -18.08 18.31
CA ASP A 350 -7.62 -18.18 19.72
C ASP A 350 -8.85 -17.32 20.06
N ALA A 351 -9.51 -17.66 21.17
CA ALA A 351 -10.83 -17.15 21.54
C ALA A 351 -10.95 -15.61 21.62
N ASP A 352 -9.85 -14.91 21.87
CA ASP A 352 -9.83 -13.44 22.02
C ASP A 352 -9.97 -12.70 20.68
N GLU A 353 -9.50 -13.27 19.56
CA GLU A 353 -9.63 -12.64 18.24
C GLU A 353 -11.03 -12.85 17.61
N LYS A 354 -11.80 -13.84 18.10
CA LYS A 354 -13.20 -14.06 17.69
C LYS A 354 -14.12 -12.89 18.06
N ILE A 355 -13.80 -12.15 19.12
CA ILE A 355 -14.59 -11.02 19.61
C ILE A 355 -14.47 -9.82 18.64
N TYR A 356 -13.28 -9.61 18.07
CA TYR A 356 -13.05 -8.52 17.11
C TYR A 356 -13.77 -8.75 15.78
N GLN A 357 -13.71 -9.97 15.21
CA GLN A 357 -14.42 -10.27 13.95
C GLN A 357 -15.95 -10.24 14.07
N LYS A 358 -16.52 -10.64 15.22
CA LYS A 358 -18.00 -10.66 15.40
C LYS A 358 -18.62 -9.26 15.30
N SER A 359 -17.84 -8.21 15.54
CA SER A 359 -18.28 -6.81 15.39
C SER A 359 -18.32 -6.32 13.93
N GLN A 360 -17.53 -6.92 13.03
CA GLN A 360 -17.44 -6.50 11.62
C GLN A 360 -18.52 -7.12 10.72
N TYR A 361 -19.07 -8.29 11.08
CA TYR A 361 -20.09 -8.98 10.26
C TYR A 361 -21.55 -8.61 10.63
N MET A 362 -21.79 -7.69 11.56
CA MET A 362 -23.15 -7.29 11.98
C MET A 362 -23.63 -5.93 11.45
N THR A 363 -22.88 -5.31 10.53
CA THR A 363 -23.40 -4.20 9.72
C THR A 363 -23.83 -4.76 8.37
N ASP A 364 -25.15 -4.80 8.16
CA ASP A 364 -25.89 -4.93 6.89
C ASP A 364 -26.66 -6.24 6.65
N VAL A 365 -27.72 -6.47 7.43
CA VAL A 365 -29.01 -6.97 6.89
C VAL A 365 -30.16 -6.43 7.75
N ALA A 366 -30.82 -5.34 7.31
CA ALA A 366 -32.27 -5.12 7.48
C ALA A 366 -32.70 -3.81 6.80
N GLY A 367 -33.50 -3.93 5.74
CA GLY A 367 -34.18 -2.81 5.09
C GLY A 367 -35.26 -2.16 5.99
N PRO A 368 -35.89 -1.07 5.52
CA PRO A 368 -36.73 -0.22 6.38
C PRO A 368 -38.11 -0.86 6.59
N SER A 369 -38.48 -1.12 7.84
CA SER A 369 -39.90 -1.28 8.19
C SER A 369 -40.20 -0.71 9.58
N SER A 370 -40.89 0.42 9.53
CA SER A 370 -42.04 0.89 10.32
C SER A 370 -42.32 0.36 11.75
N LYS A 371 -42.45 1.37 12.64
CA LYS A 371 -43.26 1.51 13.87
C LYS A 371 -42.61 1.15 15.22
N PRO A 372 -42.57 2.11 16.17
CA PRO A 372 -42.20 1.85 17.56
C PRO A 372 -43.44 1.49 18.39
N SER A 373 -43.33 0.51 19.29
CA SER A 373 -44.24 0.40 20.43
C SER A 373 -43.44 0.26 21.73
N GLU A 374 -43.81 1.13 22.65
CA GLU A 374 -43.32 1.34 24.00
C GLU A 374 -43.46 0.10 24.88
N HIS A 375 -42.50 -0.12 25.79
CA HIS A 375 -42.76 -0.38 27.21
C HIS A 375 -41.43 -0.32 27.98
N VAL A 376 -41.31 0.66 28.86
CA VAL A 376 -40.27 0.77 29.90
C VAL A 376 -40.91 0.36 31.22
N GLN A 377 -40.29 -0.56 31.96
CA GLN A 377 -40.49 -0.66 33.40
C GLN A 377 -39.14 -0.54 34.11
N GLN A 378 -39.11 0.43 35.03
CA GLN A 378 -38.01 0.85 35.89
C GLN A 378 -37.70 -0.19 36.97
N ILE A 379 -36.43 -0.30 37.37
CA ILE A 379 -36.07 -0.53 38.78
C ILE A 379 -34.84 0.34 39.12
N ASP A 380 -35.00 1.18 40.13
CA ASP A 380 -33.99 2.01 40.81
C ASP A 380 -33.20 1.21 41.85
N PHE A 381 -31.93 1.57 42.09
CA PHE A 381 -31.31 1.48 43.42
C PHE A 381 -30.24 2.58 43.63
N GLN A 382 -30.23 3.11 44.86
CA GLN A 382 -29.56 4.33 45.34
C GLN A 382 -28.11 4.14 45.86
N ASN A 383 -27.27 5.11 45.50
CA ASN A 383 -26.12 5.80 46.15
C ASN A 383 -25.31 5.23 47.32
N SER A 384 -23.96 5.32 47.18
CA SER A 384 -23.00 5.97 48.12
C SER A 384 -21.58 6.12 47.49
N PRO A 385 -20.68 7.02 47.98
CA PRO A 385 -20.05 8.06 47.15
C PRO A 385 -18.50 8.16 47.07
N GLY A 386 -18.00 8.80 45.99
CA GLY A 386 -16.82 9.71 45.85
C GLY A 386 -15.40 9.08 45.79
N SER A 387 -14.55 9.27 44.78
CA SER A 387 -14.26 10.48 43.97
C SER A 387 -13.53 10.16 42.65
N ASP A 388 -13.89 10.96 41.63
CA ASP A 388 -13.21 11.32 40.38
C ASP A 388 -12.91 10.26 39.31
N GLN A 389 -13.99 9.65 38.82
CA GLN A 389 -14.06 9.11 37.46
C GLN A 389 -15.28 9.69 36.73
N ALA A 390 -15.08 10.03 35.44
CA ALA A 390 -16.07 10.66 34.57
C ALA A 390 -17.42 9.92 34.58
N GLY A 391 -18.41 10.50 35.25
CA GLY A 391 -19.73 9.92 35.43
C GLY A 391 -20.63 9.97 34.18
N PRO A 392 -21.65 9.09 34.11
CA PRO A 392 -22.63 9.05 33.05
C PRO A 392 -23.59 10.25 33.20
N GLY A 393 -23.44 11.24 32.33
CA GLY A 393 -24.23 12.48 32.35
C GLY A 393 -23.61 13.62 31.54
N ILE A 394 -22.34 13.49 31.16
CA ILE A 394 -21.60 14.52 30.42
C ILE A 394 -22.01 14.56 28.94
N PHE A 395 -22.32 13.41 28.34
CA PHE A 395 -22.57 13.24 26.91
C PHE A 395 -24.05 13.00 26.60
N THR A 396 -24.90 14.02 26.77
CA THR A 396 -26.32 13.91 26.44
C THR A 396 -26.58 14.08 24.92
N PRO A 397 -27.66 13.49 24.39
CA PRO A 397 -28.09 13.70 23.01
C PRO A 397 -28.20 15.19 22.68
N GLY A 398 -27.66 15.58 21.53
CA GLY A 398 -27.61 16.95 21.05
C GLY A 398 -26.31 17.70 21.35
N LYS A 399 -25.49 17.27 22.32
CA LYS A 399 -24.21 17.92 22.63
C LYS A 399 -23.16 17.72 21.54
N ARG A 400 -22.31 18.73 21.36
CA ARG A 400 -21.16 18.68 20.45
C ARG A 400 -19.96 18.10 21.20
N VAL A 401 -19.29 17.13 20.59
CA VAL A 401 -18.19 16.37 21.17
C VAL A 401 -17.04 16.27 20.18
N ARG A 402 -15.82 16.03 20.65
CA ARG A 402 -14.66 15.74 19.82
C ARG A 402 -14.08 14.38 20.19
N HIS A 403 -13.77 13.58 19.17
CA HIS A 403 -13.02 12.33 19.30
C HIS A 403 -11.61 12.51 18.70
N PRO A 404 -10.53 12.01 19.33
CA PRO A 404 -9.16 12.17 18.85
C PRO A 404 -8.95 11.67 17.41
N ILE A 405 -9.65 10.59 17.03
CA ILE A 405 -9.52 9.95 15.71
C ILE A 405 -10.58 10.46 14.70
N PHE A 406 -11.79 10.76 15.16
CA PHE A 406 -12.94 11.02 14.27
C PHE A 406 -13.30 12.51 14.17
N GLY A 407 -12.60 13.36 14.92
CA GLY A 407 -12.81 14.80 14.89
C GLY A 407 -14.07 15.23 15.64
N PRO A 408 -14.62 16.42 15.34
CA PRO A 408 -15.85 16.92 15.96
C PRO A 408 -17.08 16.16 15.47
N GLY A 409 -18.08 16.04 16.34
CA GLY A 409 -19.35 15.39 16.05
C GLY A 409 -20.44 15.79 17.05
N ARG A 410 -21.65 15.26 16.84
CA ARG A 410 -22.82 15.51 17.68
C ARG A 410 -23.38 14.20 18.22
N VAL A 411 -23.61 14.11 19.52
CA VAL A 411 -24.26 12.95 20.13
C VAL A 411 -25.70 12.88 19.62
N ILE A 412 -26.07 11.77 18.99
CA ILE A 412 -27.41 11.57 18.42
C ILE A 412 -28.34 10.99 19.46
N ARG A 413 -27.91 9.92 20.14
CA ARG A 413 -28.70 9.20 21.14
C ARG A 413 -27.82 8.30 22.00
N ASP A 414 -28.28 8.00 23.21
CA ASP A 414 -27.71 6.96 24.03
C ASP A 414 -28.22 5.59 23.58
N ILE A 415 -27.33 4.61 23.48
CA ILE A 415 -27.66 3.23 23.13
C ILE A 415 -27.73 2.36 24.39
N SER A 416 -26.86 2.63 25.36
CA SER A 416 -26.83 2.00 26.68
C SER A 416 -26.07 2.91 27.66
N PRO A 417 -26.05 2.66 28.99
CA PRO A 417 -25.38 3.54 29.95
C PRO A 417 -23.91 3.83 29.66
N LYS A 418 -23.22 2.94 28.92
CA LYS A 418 -21.83 3.10 28.51
C LYS A 418 -21.63 3.19 26.99
N LYS A 419 -22.68 3.25 26.19
CA LYS A 419 -22.57 3.38 24.71
C LYS A 419 -23.44 4.51 24.20
N ILE A 420 -22.83 5.41 23.45
CA ILE A 420 -23.51 6.51 22.78
C ILE A 420 -23.35 6.39 21.26
N ARG A 421 -24.27 6.96 20.50
CA ARG A 421 -24.10 7.15 19.06
C ARG A 421 -23.80 8.60 18.77
N VAL A 422 -22.73 8.84 18.02
CA VAL A 422 -22.25 10.17 17.63
C VAL A 422 -22.20 10.26 16.11
N LEU A 423 -22.75 11.32 15.53
CA LEU A 423 -22.56 11.68 14.13
C LEU A 423 -21.33 12.58 14.03
N PHE A 424 -20.24 12.09 13.46
CA PHE A 424 -19.03 12.87 13.23
C PHE A 424 -19.09 13.59 11.88
N ASP A 425 -18.62 14.84 11.86
CA ASP A 425 -18.73 15.73 10.70
C ASP A 425 -18.05 15.15 9.45
N VAL A 426 -16.97 14.36 9.64
CA VAL A 426 -16.20 13.74 8.54
C VAL A 426 -16.31 12.21 8.54
N ALA A 427 -16.50 11.58 9.71
CA ALA A 427 -16.45 10.11 9.85
C ALA A 427 -17.82 9.43 9.87
N GLY A 428 -18.93 10.20 9.77
CA GLY A 428 -20.29 9.67 9.79
C GLY A 428 -20.72 9.14 11.16
N GLU A 429 -21.79 8.34 11.19
CA GLU A 429 -22.31 7.78 12.45
C GLU A 429 -21.39 6.70 13.02
N LYS A 430 -21.04 6.84 14.30
CA LYS A 430 -20.27 5.86 15.06
C LYS A 430 -20.90 5.60 16.42
N THR A 431 -20.94 4.33 16.81
CA THR A 431 -21.30 3.92 18.17
C THR A 431 -20.03 3.77 18.99
N LEU A 432 -19.94 4.52 20.08
CA LEU A 432 -18.77 4.64 20.91
C LEU A 432 -19.06 4.16 22.32
N HIS A 433 -18.12 3.41 22.90
CA HIS A 433 -18.16 3.01 24.30
C HIS A 433 -17.44 4.06 25.15
N LEU A 434 -18.12 4.65 26.12
CA LEU A 434 -17.63 5.81 26.88
C LEU A 434 -16.29 5.54 27.58
N ASP A 435 -16.08 4.31 28.07
CA ASP A 435 -14.83 3.91 28.74
C ASP A 435 -13.57 3.98 27.83
N TYR A 436 -13.75 3.91 26.50
CA TYR A 436 -12.63 3.88 25.55
C TYR A 436 -12.60 5.06 24.57
N ALA A 437 -13.72 5.75 24.42
CA ALA A 437 -13.92 6.72 23.34
C ALA A 437 -13.17 8.04 23.52
N LYS A 438 -12.53 8.29 24.68
CA LYS A 438 -11.76 9.53 24.98
C LYS A 438 -12.43 10.79 24.41
N LEU A 439 -13.72 10.96 24.67
CA LEU A 439 -14.51 12.07 24.12
C LEU A 439 -14.32 13.33 24.99
N SER A 440 -14.20 14.49 24.35
CA SER A 440 -14.27 15.79 25.03
C SER A 440 -15.51 16.56 24.57
N VAL A 441 -16.19 17.22 25.51
CA VAL A 441 -17.33 18.09 25.18
C VAL A 441 -16.80 19.41 24.61
N ILE A 442 -17.39 19.86 23.52
CA ILE A 442 -17.13 21.19 22.95
C ILE A 442 -18.28 22.08 23.41
N GLU A 443 -18.06 22.96 24.39
CA GLU A 443 -19.05 23.98 24.72
C GLU A 443 -19.20 24.94 23.54
N SER A 444 -20.44 25.10 23.05
CA SER A 444 -20.77 26.14 22.09
C SER A 444 -20.69 27.49 22.79
N TYR A 445 -19.76 28.35 22.37
CA TYR A 445 -19.84 29.79 22.68
C TYR A 445 -21.23 30.30 22.29
N PRO A 446 -21.96 31.04 23.16
CA PRO A 446 -23.17 31.72 22.75
C PRO A 446 -22.80 32.77 21.69
N GLY A 447 -23.34 32.60 20.48
CA GLY A 447 -23.11 33.49 19.37
C GLY A 447 -23.58 34.91 19.67
N LYS A 448 -22.85 35.88 19.11
CA LYS A 448 -23.43 37.13 18.63
C LYS A 448 -23.75 36.96 17.15
#